data_AF-A0A5B9W7C2-F1
#
_entry.id   AF-A0A5B9W7C2-F1
#
_cell.length_a   1.000
_cell.length_b   1.000
_cell.length_c   1.000
_cell.angle_alpha   90.00
_cell.angle_beta   90.00
_cell.angle_gamma   90.00
#
_symmetry.space_group_name_H-M   'P 1'
#
loop_
_entity.id
_entity.type
_entity.pdbx_description
1 polymer ?
#
loop_
_entity_poly.entity_id
_entity_poly.type
_entity_poly.pdbx_seq_one_letter_code
_entity_poly.pdbx_strand_id
1 'polypeptide(L)'
;MVVVRPDHVPEGRLAAVRNYLENGGGLVMAATGWGWEQVHRRPIREFSGNALLAGTGLAWTGGFAEKTTEAGYSTSGGIPEATNASAVLDALGGGKQPEEADIPTALESVRLTLGSLPPGPVASKFGSQASQALASLSGRKLDLVPTRRNPASGRDRLRRFAIGIEAALAESAPVDQVRAIAAAADFPGLPDGKARPASRSATIDTRVRGWHSLGLYAAPGARINVKVGPEDVPLGLSVQIGCHTDELWHLDRWERLPQIVRRFPIDGTTTVAANALGGLVYIDVPDGSSPPRSVNVRIEGAVDAPLFRLGSTSKEEWRKDLRNRPGPWAELAGKDLIFTVPSSLIRGLDDPEPLMAWWDAAVRSQAAFARTSKLERPERIVCDRQISAGYMHSGYPIMAPIDDSARLALDLARLRAEGTWGHLHEIGHNFQGDDWTFDGTGEVTNNLQVVHTFDTLLKLPYDAGHEAIRGKAMRTERIRKHLAAGAPFDEWKADPFLALMMYIQLYEGFGWAPFDRVFAEYEKLARGEHPRSDDDKRDQWLIRMSKAAGRNLGPFFRAWGVPTSQAARDAIGGLPAWMPEEMKGLKP
;
A
#
# COMPACT_ATOMS: atom_id res chain seq x y z
N MET A 1 22.57 14.86 33.80
CA MET A 1 21.50 14.55 32.86
C MET A 1 21.97 14.95 31.46
N VAL A 2 21.82 14.11 30.45
CA VAL A 2 22.15 14.41 29.05
C VAL A 2 20.87 14.42 28.23
N VAL A 3 20.71 15.41 27.36
CA VAL A 3 19.60 15.48 26.40
C VAL A 3 20.12 15.07 25.05
N VAL A 4 19.48 14.07 24.46
CA VAL A 4 19.96 13.45 23.22
C VAL A 4 18.81 13.37 22.22
N ARG A 5 19.08 13.80 20.98
CA ARG A 5 18.24 13.47 19.84
C ARG A 5 18.69 12.11 19.30
N PRO A 6 17.92 11.02 19.48
CA PRO A 6 18.46 9.67 19.29
C PRO A 6 18.95 9.41 17.86
N ASP A 7 18.25 9.98 16.88
CA ASP A 7 18.56 9.92 15.44
C ASP A 7 19.86 10.66 15.04
N HIS A 8 20.44 11.47 15.93
CA HIS A 8 21.66 12.25 15.66
C HIS A 8 22.85 11.83 16.51
N VAL A 9 22.77 10.71 17.24
CA VAL A 9 23.89 10.22 18.04
C VAL A 9 24.87 9.50 17.13
N PRO A 10 26.11 10.00 16.97
CA PRO A 10 27.11 9.28 16.20
C PRO A 10 27.39 7.92 16.85
N GLU A 11 27.55 6.86 16.07
CA GLU A 11 27.79 5.51 16.60
C GLU A 11 28.94 5.46 17.62
N GLY A 12 30.02 6.20 17.35
CA GLY A 12 31.19 6.31 18.25
C GLY A 12 30.92 6.98 19.61
N ARG A 13 29.74 7.60 19.80
CA ARG A 13 29.31 8.20 21.09
C ARG A 13 28.33 7.32 21.86
N LEU A 14 27.72 6.32 21.23
CA LEU A 14 26.71 5.45 21.87
C LEU A 14 27.25 4.80 23.15
N ALA A 15 28.47 4.23 23.08
CA ALA A 15 29.11 3.59 24.22
C ALA A 15 29.37 4.55 25.38
N ALA A 16 29.77 5.80 25.10
CA ALA A 16 30.03 6.80 26.14
C ALA A 16 28.74 7.23 26.85
N VAL A 17 27.64 7.42 26.09
CA VAL A 17 26.33 7.74 26.66
C VAL A 17 25.82 6.57 27.51
N ARG A 18 26.00 5.33 27.04
CA ARG A 18 25.62 4.14 27.78
C ARG A 18 26.39 3.98 29.09
N ASN A 19 27.71 4.13 29.04
CA ASN A 19 28.55 4.11 30.25
C ASN A 19 28.12 5.20 31.24
N TYR A 20 27.77 6.40 30.76
CA TYR A 20 27.26 7.46 31.62
C TYR A 20 25.96 7.06 32.35
N LEU A 21 25.03 6.40 31.65
CA LEU A 21 23.79 5.87 32.23
C LEU A 21 24.03 4.79 33.27
N GLU A 22 24.89 3.82 32.95
CA GLU A 22 25.24 2.71 33.84
C GLU A 22 25.92 3.19 35.14
N ASN A 23 26.52 4.38 35.13
CA ASN A 23 27.10 5.04 36.30
C ASN A 23 26.13 6.01 37.02
N GLY A 24 24.81 5.87 36.81
CA GLY A 24 23.77 6.65 37.49
C GLY A 24 23.43 7.99 36.83
N GLY A 25 23.91 8.22 35.61
CA GLY A 25 23.55 9.40 34.81
C GLY A 25 22.10 9.36 34.33
N GLY A 26 21.46 10.54 34.24
CA GLY A 26 20.11 10.67 33.68
C GLY A 26 20.11 10.97 32.18
N LEU A 27 19.11 10.49 31.43
CA LEU A 27 18.96 10.71 29.99
C LEU A 27 17.55 11.19 29.65
N VAL A 28 17.46 12.18 28.77
CA VAL A 28 16.21 12.62 28.16
C VAL A 28 16.34 12.47 26.64
N MET A 29 15.38 11.76 26.04
CA MET A 29 15.29 11.54 24.61
C MET A 29 13.84 11.69 24.15
N ALA A 30 13.66 12.22 22.94
CA ALA A 30 12.35 12.30 22.28
C ALA A 30 12.52 11.98 20.80
N ALA A 31 11.68 11.09 20.29
CA ALA A 31 11.63 10.69 18.89
C ALA A 31 10.31 10.01 18.57
N THR A 32 9.96 9.98 17.28
CA THR A 32 8.79 9.30 16.75
C THR A 32 9.23 8.03 16.03
N GLY A 33 9.07 6.86 16.67
CA GLY A 33 9.58 5.58 16.15
C GLY A 33 9.03 5.22 14.77
N TRP A 34 7.70 5.23 14.61
CA TRP A 34 7.03 4.98 13.32
C TRP A 34 7.50 5.94 12.22
N GLY A 35 7.66 7.22 12.54
CA GLY A 35 8.12 8.24 11.59
C GLY A 35 9.58 8.03 11.19
N TRP A 36 10.42 7.55 12.11
CA TRP A 36 11.79 7.17 11.80
C TRP A 36 11.85 5.99 10.82
N GLU A 37 11.09 4.92 11.05
CA GLU A 37 11.03 3.77 10.14
C GLU A 37 10.57 4.17 8.73
N GLN A 38 9.53 5.01 8.64
CA GLN A 38 9.01 5.48 7.36
C GLN A 38 10.06 6.29 6.58
N VAL A 39 10.73 7.23 7.24
CA VAL A 39 11.72 8.12 6.61
C VAL A 39 12.98 7.37 6.21
N HIS A 40 13.47 6.48 7.07
CA HIS A 40 14.75 5.79 6.86
C HIS A 40 14.59 4.49 6.08
N ARG A 41 13.37 3.94 6.00
CA ARG A 41 13.07 2.61 5.43
C ARG A 41 13.93 1.50 6.03
N ARG A 42 14.18 1.59 7.33
CA ARG A 42 14.96 0.64 8.14
C ARG A 42 14.09 0.12 9.29
N PRO A 43 14.30 -1.12 9.75
CA PRO A 43 13.50 -1.68 10.83
C PRO A 43 13.82 -1.00 12.17
N ILE A 44 12.81 -0.80 13.03
CA ILE A 44 12.92 -0.03 14.29
C ILE A 44 14.00 -0.56 15.26
N ARG A 45 14.34 -1.85 15.21
CA ARG A 45 15.49 -2.42 15.93
C ARG A 45 16.85 -1.79 15.60
N GLU A 46 16.98 -1.13 14.45
CA GLU A 46 18.17 -0.39 14.03
C GLU A 46 18.15 1.08 14.46
N PHE A 47 17.06 1.55 15.06
CA PHE A 47 16.98 2.89 15.61
C PHE A 47 18.00 3.07 16.73
N SER A 48 18.82 4.12 16.65
CA SER A 48 19.89 4.38 17.62
C SER A 48 19.38 4.53 19.06
N GLY A 49 18.13 4.98 19.25
CA GLY A 49 17.47 4.97 20.56
C GLY A 49 17.33 3.56 21.16
N ASN A 50 17.01 2.56 20.34
CA ASN A 50 16.94 1.16 20.77
C ASN A 50 18.31 0.58 21.06
N ALA A 51 19.34 0.97 20.31
CA ALA A 51 20.72 0.61 20.64
C ALA A 51 21.18 1.19 21.99
N LEU A 52 20.81 2.45 22.29
CA LEU A 52 21.12 3.11 23.57
C LEU A 52 20.39 2.48 24.76
N LEU A 53 19.12 2.14 24.59
CA LEU A 53 18.29 1.57 25.66
C LEU A 53 18.40 0.04 25.76
N ALA A 54 19.22 -0.60 24.93
CA ALA A 54 19.41 -2.04 24.97
C ALA A 54 19.73 -2.52 26.39
N GLY A 55 18.97 -3.51 26.89
CA GLY A 55 19.17 -4.07 28.23
C GLY A 55 18.56 -3.27 29.39
N THR A 56 17.99 -2.08 29.15
CA THR A 56 17.28 -1.29 30.18
C THR A 56 15.84 -1.74 30.43
N GLY A 57 15.29 -2.58 29.55
CA GLY A 57 13.88 -2.96 29.54
C GLY A 57 12.98 -1.98 28.79
N LEU A 58 13.54 -0.92 28.19
CA LEU A 58 12.81 0.07 27.38
C LEU A 58 13.23 -0.04 25.90
N ALA A 59 12.27 0.13 24.99
CA ALA A 59 12.50 0.22 23.55
C ALA A 59 11.41 1.07 22.89
N TRP A 60 11.78 1.79 21.82
CA TRP A 60 10.84 2.35 20.85
C TRP A 60 10.31 1.25 19.95
N THR A 61 9.01 1.32 19.68
CA THR A 61 8.34 0.48 18.69
C THR A 61 8.02 1.30 17.43
N GLY A 62 7.72 0.59 16.34
CA GLY A 62 7.17 1.16 15.11
C GLY A 62 5.68 1.46 15.16
N GLY A 63 5.02 1.16 16.30
CA GLY A 63 3.57 1.26 16.44
C GLY A 63 3.08 2.67 16.75
N PHE A 64 1.76 2.83 16.62
CA PHE A 64 1.02 4.02 17.07
C PHE A 64 0.31 3.69 18.38
N ALA A 65 0.20 4.67 19.27
CA ALA A 65 -0.71 4.56 20.39
C ALA A 65 -2.11 4.95 19.91
N GLU A 66 -3.11 4.12 20.25
CA GLU A 66 -4.51 4.46 20.06
C GLU A 66 -5.12 4.95 21.36
N LYS A 67 -6.18 5.77 21.25
CA LYS A 67 -6.92 6.22 22.41
C LYS A 67 -7.50 5.02 23.15
N THR A 68 -7.29 4.95 24.47
CA THR A 68 -7.85 3.87 25.30
C THR A 68 -9.28 4.18 25.77
N THR A 69 -9.77 5.41 25.52
CA THR A 69 -11.15 5.85 25.76
C THR A 69 -11.59 6.80 24.65
N GLU A 70 -12.88 7.06 24.52
CA GLU A 70 -13.38 8.06 23.56
C GLU A 70 -12.76 9.45 23.78
N ALA A 71 -12.49 9.80 25.05
CA ALA A 71 -11.93 11.09 25.46
C ALA A 71 -10.39 11.17 25.32
N GLY A 72 -9.68 10.06 25.10
CA GLY A 72 -8.22 10.07 24.94
C GLY A 72 -7.51 8.86 25.56
N TYR A 73 -6.37 9.11 26.19
CA TYR A 73 -5.56 8.08 26.85
C TYR A 73 -5.85 8.08 28.34
N SER A 74 -6.30 6.94 28.84
CA SER A 74 -6.54 6.74 30.27
C SER A 74 -5.26 6.29 30.95
N THR A 75 -4.99 6.90 32.10
CA THR A 75 -3.96 6.46 33.05
C THR A 75 -4.57 5.69 34.23
N SER A 76 -5.86 5.40 34.19
CA SER A 76 -6.57 4.69 35.27
C SER A 76 -6.46 3.17 35.07
N GLY A 77 -6.14 2.44 36.13
CA GLY A 77 -6.07 0.97 36.12
C GLY A 77 -4.64 0.45 36.23
N GLY A 78 -4.52 -0.85 36.54
CA GLY A 78 -3.22 -1.54 36.48
C GLY A 78 -2.80 -1.76 35.03
N ILE A 79 -1.48 -1.82 34.79
CA ILE A 79 -0.94 -2.24 33.49
C ILE A 79 -1.29 -3.73 33.31
N PRO A 80 -2.03 -4.14 32.25
CA PRO A 80 -2.41 -5.53 32.05
C PRO A 80 -1.17 -6.44 31.95
N GLU A 81 -1.19 -7.61 32.58
CA GLU A 81 -0.06 -8.56 32.54
C GLU A 81 0.28 -8.99 31.11
N ALA A 82 -0.72 -9.06 30.23
CA ALA A 82 -0.57 -9.34 28.81
C ALA A 82 0.36 -8.36 28.05
N THR A 83 0.60 -7.17 28.61
CA THR A 83 1.55 -6.20 28.03
C THR A 83 3.01 -6.55 28.33
N ASN A 84 3.27 -7.46 29.27
CA ASN A 84 4.59 -7.99 29.55
C ASN A 84 4.87 -9.22 28.69
N ALA A 85 5.53 -9.00 27.55
CA ALA A 85 5.80 -10.04 26.58
C ALA A 85 6.63 -11.22 27.13
N SER A 86 7.57 -10.99 28.06
CA SER A 86 8.31 -12.08 28.70
C SER A 86 7.44 -12.92 29.62
N ALA A 87 6.59 -12.30 30.43
CA ALA A 87 5.65 -13.01 31.29
C ALA A 87 4.66 -13.86 30.48
N VAL A 88 4.14 -13.31 29.38
CA VAL A 88 3.31 -14.04 28.41
C VAL A 88 4.01 -15.30 27.91
N LEU A 89 5.25 -15.18 27.41
CA LEU A 89 6.01 -16.30 26.87
C LEU A 89 6.37 -17.34 27.94
N ASP A 90 6.75 -16.91 29.14
CA ASP A 90 7.09 -17.81 30.25
C ASP A 90 5.86 -18.59 30.74
N ALA A 91 4.70 -17.94 30.83
CA ALA A 91 3.44 -18.61 31.18
C ALA A 91 3.09 -19.71 30.17
N LEU A 92 3.23 -19.42 28.87
CA LEU A 92 3.01 -20.38 27.79
C LEU A 92 4.03 -21.52 27.78
N GLY A 93 5.31 -21.21 27.99
CA GLY A 93 6.38 -22.19 28.13
C GLY A 93 6.14 -23.15 29.29
N GLY A 94 5.54 -22.66 30.38
CA GLY A 94 5.07 -23.44 31.53
C GLY A 94 3.74 -24.17 31.32
N GLY A 95 3.16 -24.13 30.12
CA GLY A 95 1.93 -24.83 29.77
C GLY A 95 0.62 -24.10 30.15
N LYS A 96 0.71 -22.91 30.75
CA LYS A 96 -0.48 -22.07 31.03
C LYS A 96 -0.98 -21.47 29.72
N GLN A 97 -2.29 -21.28 29.64
CA GLN A 97 -2.90 -20.54 28.54
C GLN A 97 -3.16 -19.11 29.00
N PRO A 98 -2.89 -18.09 28.15
CA PRO A 98 -3.39 -16.76 28.40
C PRO A 98 -4.91 -16.80 28.45
N GLU A 99 -5.50 -15.95 29.30
CA GLU A 99 -6.94 -15.74 29.31
C GLU A 99 -7.38 -15.31 27.90
N GLU A 100 -8.54 -15.80 27.47
CA GLU A 100 -8.97 -15.66 26.08
C GLU A 100 -9.05 -14.17 25.65
N ALA A 101 -9.45 -13.30 26.57
CA ALA A 101 -9.54 -11.85 26.37
C ALA A 101 -8.19 -11.16 26.17
N ASP A 102 -7.10 -11.74 26.67
CA ASP A 102 -5.76 -11.13 26.68
C ASP A 102 -4.93 -11.47 25.45
N ILE A 103 -5.34 -12.47 24.67
CA ILE A 103 -4.57 -13.01 23.53
C ILE A 103 -4.17 -11.94 22.50
N PRO A 104 -5.04 -11.02 22.06
CA PRO A 104 -4.63 -9.97 21.11
C PRO A 104 -3.51 -9.08 21.66
N THR A 105 -3.65 -8.60 22.89
CA THR A 105 -2.66 -7.77 23.58
C THR A 105 -1.34 -8.51 23.79
N ALA A 106 -1.43 -9.78 24.21
CA ALA A 106 -0.28 -10.64 24.41
C ALA A 106 0.49 -10.85 23.11
N LEU A 107 -0.22 -11.10 21.99
CA LEU A 107 0.42 -11.32 20.70
C LEU A 107 1.13 -10.05 20.22
N GLU A 108 0.44 -8.92 20.31
CA GLU A 108 0.99 -7.64 19.90
C GLU A 108 2.23 -7.28 20.72
N SER A 109 2.21 -7.53 22.03
CA SER A 109 3.36 -7.30 22.92
C SER A 109 4.56 -8.16 22.53
N VAL A 110 4.36 -9.45 22.22
CA VAL A 110 5.43 -10.34 21.74
C VAL A 110 5.97 -9.89 20.39
N ARG A 111 5.09 -9.56 19.44
CA ARG A 111 5.44 -9.11 18.09
C ARG A 111 6.26 -7.83 18.13
N LEU A 112 5.77 -6.79 18.81
CA LEU A 112 6.46 -5.52 18.95
C LEU A 112 7.83 -5.69 19.63
N THR A 113 7.92 -6.55 20.65
CA THR A 113 9.19 -6.84 21.31
C THR A 113 10.19 -7.52 20.36
N LEU A 114 9.77 -8.55 19.62
CA LEU A 114 10.63 -9.20 18.60
C LEU A 114 11.11 -8.23 17.53
N GLY A 115 10.26 -7.31 17.08
CA GLY A 115 10.59 -6.32 16.05
C GLY A 115 11.48 -5.17 16.53
N SER A 116 11.47 -4.87 17.84
CA SER A 116 12.12 -3.67 18.40
C SER A 116 13.48 -3.93 19.04
N LEU A 117 13.77 -5.16 19.43
CA LEU A 117 15.03 -5.47 20.10
C LEU A 117 16.22 -5.45 19.12
N PRO A 118 17.27 -4.66 19.40
CA PRO A 118 18.48 -4.66 18.57
C PRO A 118 19.19 -6.02 18.65
N PRO A 119 19.92 -6.44 17.60
CA PRO A 119 20.69 -7.67 17.62
C PRO A 119 21.63 -7.73 18.84
N GLY A 120 21.60 -8.85 19.57
CA GLY A 120 22.42 -9.05 20.76
C GLY A 120 21.83 -10.05 21.74
N PRO A 121 22.44 -10.24 22.92
CA PRO A 121 22.04 -11.27 23.88
C PRO A 121 20.58 -11.18 24.34
N VAL A 122 20.04 -9.96 24.50
CA VAL A 122 18.65 -9.74 24.91
C VAL A 122 17.69 -10.23 23.82
N ALA A 123 17.92 -9.84 22.56
CA ALA A 123 17.12 -10.31 21.43
C ALA A 123 17.22 -11.83 21.25
N SER A 124 18.42 -12.41 21.37
CA SER A 124 18.63 -13.87 21.27
C SER A 124 17.92 -14.64 22.39
N LYS A 125 17.96 -14.14 23.63
CA LYS A 125 17.25 -14.73 24.76
C LYS A 125 15.74 -14.68 24.54
N PHE A 126 15.22 -13.51 24.17
CA PHE A 126 13.79 -13.31 23.95
C PHE A 126 13.27 -14.15 22.76
N GLY A 127 14.02 -14.19 21.66
CA GLY A 127 13.71 -15.06 20.50
C GLY A 127 13.71 -16.55 20.87
N SER A 128 14.62 -16.97 21.75
CA SER A 128 14.65 -18.35 22.27
C SER A 128 13.42 -18.66 23.15
N GLN A 129 12.99 -17.73 24.01
CA GLN A 129 11.75 -17.86 24.78
C GLN A 129 10.53 -17.98 23.86
N ALA A 130 10.46 -17.14 22.82
CA ALA A 130 9.37 -17.18 21.85
C ALA A 130 9.35 -18.49 21.06
N SER A 131 10.51 -19.01 20.65
CA SER A 131 10.62 -20.30 19.97
C SER A 131 10.24 -21.48 20.87
N GLN A 132 10.60 -21.44 22.16
CA GLN A 132 10.19 -22.46 23.13
C GLN A 132 8.68 -22.43 23.36
N ALA A 133 8.08 -21.24 23.53
CA ALA A 133 6.64 -21.08 23.65
C ALA A 133 5.91 -21.61 22.41
N LEU A 134 6.40 -21.29 21.21
CA LEU A 134 5.86 -21.82 19.95
C LEU A 134 5.94 -23.35 19.91
N ALA A 135 7.09 -23.95 20.25
CA ALA A 135 7.25 -25.40 20.28
C ALA A 135 6.27 -26.09 21.25
N SER A 136 6.06 -25.51 22.44
CA SER A 136 5.08 -25.99 23.42
C SER A 136 3.64 -25.93 22.89
N LEU A 137 3.31 -24.92 22.08
CA LEU A 137 2.02 -24.81 21.41
C LEU A 137 1.88 -25.80 20.25
N SER A 138 2.90 -25.92 19.40
CA SER A 138 2.92 -26.84 18.25
C SER A 138 2.85 -28.31 18.66
N GLY A 139 3.41 -28.68 19.81
CA GLY A 139 3.28 -30.03 20.40
C GLY A 139 1.84 -30.48 20.62
N ARG A 140 0.87 -29.55 20.57
CA ARG A 140 -0.58 -29.81 20.65
C ARG A 140 -1.21 -30.14 19.29
N LYS A 141 -0.41 -30.37 18.24
CA LYS A 141 -0.87 -30.65 16.85
C LYS A 141 -1.69 -29.50 16.25
N LEU A 142 -1.34 -28.26 16.55
CA LEU A 142 -1.93 -27.10 15.91
C LEU A 142 -1.44 -26.98 14.46
N ASP A 143 -2.37 -26.78 13.53
CA ASP A 143 -2.06 -26.40 12.15
C ASP A 143 -1.66 -24.92 12.10
N LEU A 144 -0.41 -24.62 11.79
CA LEU A 144 0.10 -23.25 11.74
C LEU A 144 -0.05 -22.59 10.35
N VAL A 145 -0.69 -23.26 9.39
CA VAL A 145 -0.86 -22.71 8.04
C VAL A 145 -2.24 -22.07 7.90
N PRO A 146 -2.35 -20.72 7.97
CA PRO A 146 -3.62 -20.07 7.62
C PRO A 146 -3.89 -20.23 6.13
N THR A 147 -5.11 -20.61 5.78
CA THR A 147 -5.57 -20.70 4.38
C THR A 147 -6.97 -20.11 4.26
N ARG A 148 -7.44 -19.86 3.04
CA ARG A 148 -8.83 -19.44 2.79
C ARG A 148 -9.87 -20.41 3.35
N ARG A 149 -9.56 -21.72 3.35
CA ARG A 149 -10.46 -22.78 3.87
C ARG A 149 -10.34 -22.96 5.38
N ASN A 150 -9.18 -22.67 5.96
CA ASN A 150 -8.90 -22.78 7.38
C ASN A 150 -8.22 -21.50 7.92
N PRO A 151 -8.93 -20.36 7.96
CA PRO A 151 -8.33 -19.09 8.36
C PRO A 151 -7.99 -19.08 9.86
N ALA A 152 -6.94 -18.36 10.23
CA ALA A 152 -6.61 -18.09 11.62
C ALA A 152 -7.50 -16.96 12.16
N SER A 153 -8.56 -17.31 12.90
CA SER A 153 -9.57 -16.35 13.36
C SER A 153 -9.61 -16.22 14.87
N GLY A 154 -10.31 -15.20 15.37
CA GLY A 154 -10.58 -15.03 16.80
C GLY A 154 -11.40 -16.16 17.46
N ARG A 155 -11.91 -17.14 16.70
CA ARG A 155 -12.56 -18.34 17.24
C ARG A 155 -11.59 -19.42 17.69
N ASP A 156 -10.36 -19.40 17.16
CA ASP A 156 -9.26 -20.30 17.54
C ASP A 156 -8.06 -19.45 17.94
N ARG A 157 -8.22 -18.73 19.06
CA ARG A 157 -7.26 -17.72 19.51
C ARG A 157 -5.89 -18.32 19.82
N LEU A 158 -5.83 -19.55 20.32
CA LEU A 158 -4.57 -20.23 20.60
C LEU A 158 -3.79 -20.56 19.32
N ARG A 159 -4.46 -21.09 18.30
CA ARG A 159 -3.86 -21.31 16.97
C ARG A 159 -3.42 -19.98 16.35
N ARG A 160 -4.30 -18.97 16.39
CA ARG A 160 -3.98 -17.63 15.86
C ARG A 160 -2.77 -17.02 16.56
N PHE A 161 -2.67 -17.17 17.87
CA PHE A 161 -1.52 -16.72 18.66
C PHE A 161 -0.24 -17.46 18.27
N ALA A 162 -0.28 -18.79 18.12
CA ALA A 162 0.87 -19.58 17.66
C ALA A 162 1.34 -19.18 16.25
N ILE A 163 0.40 -19.00 15.32
CA ILE A 163 0.66 -18.49 13.95
C ILE A 163 1.31 -17.10 14.02
N GLY A 164 0.80 -16.23 14.89
CA GLY A 164 1.35 -14.89 15.10
C GLY A 164 2.78 -14.91 15.62
N ILE A 165 3.12 -15.79 16.58
CA ILE A 165 4.50 -15.97 17.05
C ILE A 165 5.39 -16.49 15.91
N GLU A 166 4.96 -17.51 15.15
CA GLU A 166 5.75 -18.04 14.04
C GLU A 166 6.06 -16.96 13.00
N ALA A 167 5.06 -16.16 12.62
CA ALA A 167 5.23 -15.03 11.70
C ALA A 167 6.20 -13.97 12.26
N ALA A 168 6.04 -13.57 13.52
CA ALA A 168 6.92 -12.57 14.15
C ALA A 168 8.37 -13.08 14.29
N LEU A 169 8.57 -14.35 14.61
CA LEU A 169 9.90 -14.99 14.62
C LEU A 169 10.52 -15.02 13.23
N ALA A 170 9.75 -15.40 12.20
CA ALA A 170 10.22 -15.47 10.83
C ALA A 170 10.66 -14.10 10.28
N GLU A 171 9.93 -13.04 10.62
CA GLU A 171 10.23 -11.66 10.23
C GLU A 171 11.45 -11.10 10.97
N SER A 172 11.54 -11.37 12.28
CA SER A 172 12.63 -10.89 13.12
C SER A 172 13.92 -11.69 12.98
N ALA A 173 13.89 -12.90 12.39
CA ALA A 173 15.05 -13.78 12.30
C ALA A 173 16.26 -13.12 11.60
N PRO A 174 17.46 -13.17 12.22
CA PRO A 174 18.72 -12.88 11.54
C PRO A 174 18.86 -13.68 10.25
N VAL A 175 19.44 -13.09 9.20
CA VAL A 175 19.49 -13.69 7.85
C VAL A 175 20.13 -15.08 7.83
N ASP A 176 21.12 -15.32 8.69
CA ASP A 176 21.79 -16.61 8.84
C ASP A 176 20.91 -17.68 9.52
N GLN A 177 19.91 -17.26 10.28
CA GLN A 177 18.99 -18.12 11.03
C GLN A 177 17.65 -18.33 10.32
N VAL A 178 17.38 -17.61 9.23
CA VAL A 178 16.15 -17.79 8.44
C VAL A 178 16.04 -19.24 7.94
N ARG A 179 14.85 -19.83 8.10
CA ARG A 179 14.47 -21.14 7.61
C ARG A 179 13.11 -21.06 6.93
N ALA A 180 12.83 -21.97 6.00
CA ALA A 180 11.51 -22.08 5.40
C ALA A 180 10.47 -22.47 6.47
N ILE A 181 9.31 -21.83 6.44
CA ILE A 181 8.16 -22.21 7.28
C ILE A 181 7.07 -22.86 6.44
N ALA A 182 6.22 -23.67 7.07
CA ALA A 182 5.22 -24.50 6.37
C ALA A 182 4.26 -23.66 5.52
N ALA A 183 3.88 -22.47 6.00
CA ALA A 183 2.98 -21.57 5.30
C ALA A 183 3.49 -21.15 3.91
N ALA A 184 4.81 -21.16 3.68
CA ALA A 184 5.40 -20.81 2.40
C ALA A 184 4.91 -21.70 1.25
N ALA A 185 4.56 -22.96 1.54
CA ALA A 185 4.08 -23.89 0.53
C ALA A 185 2.67 -23.56 0.03
N ASP A 186 1.86 -22.91 0.88
CA ASP A 186 0.51 -22.48 0.54
C ASP A 186 0.49 -21.05 -0.02
N PHE A 187 1.13 -20.09 0.65
CA PHE A 187 1.25 -18.71 0.18
C PHE A 187 2.55 -18.07 0.69
N PRO A 188 3.38 -17.43 -0.17
CA PRO A 188 3.15 -17.13 -1.59
C PRO A 188 3.36 -18.32 -2.54
N GLY A 189 3.80 -19.48 -2.05
CA GLY A 189 3.96 -20.72 -2.82
C GLY A 189 5.42 -21.08 -3.08
N LEU A 190 5.64 -22.32 -3.52
CA LEU A 190 6.97 -22.82 -3.87
C LEU A 190 7.26 -22.63 -5.36
N PRO A 191 8.52 -22.41 -5.74
CA PRO A 191 8.97 -22.68 -7.11
C PRO A 191 8.70 -24.13 -7.51
N ASP A 192 8.68 -24.40 -8.82
CA ASP A 192 8.71 -25.77 -9.35
C ASP A 192 9.85 -26.57 -8.67
N GLY A 193 9.59 -27.81 -8.26
CA GLY A 193 10.59 -28.66 -7.57
C GLY A 193 11.84 -28.97 -8.40
N LYS A 194 11.80 -28.76 -9.72
CA LYS A 194 12.97 -28.86 -10.61
C LYS A 194 13.76 -27.56 -10.73
N ALA A 195 13.28 -26.46 -10.17
CA ALA A 195 13.97 -25.18 -10.19
C ALA A 195 15.39 -25.32 -9.63
N ARG A 196 16.30 -24.54 -10.19
CA ARG A 196 17.69 -24.46 -9.73
C ARG A 196 18.03 -23.00 -9.44
N PRO A 197 18.76 -22.72 -8.35
CA PRO A 197 19.30 -21.39 -8.12
C PRO A 197 20.16 -20.94 -9.30
N ALA A 198 20.02 -19.68 -9.67
CA ALA A 198 20.71 -19.04 -10.78
C ALA A 198 21.44 -17.80 -10.29
N SER A 199 22.33 -17.31 -11.14
CA SER A 199 22.88 -15.96 -11.02
C SER A 199 22.44 -15.12 -12.22
N ARG A 200 21.94 -13.92 -11.95
CA ARG A 200 21.50 -12.96 -12.95
C ARG A 200 22.06 -11.58 -12.61
N SER A 201 22.36 -10.81 -13.64
CA SER A 201 22.65 -9.40 -13.51
C SER A 201 21.47 -8.59 -14.03
N ALA A 202 21.20 -7.45 -13.40
CA ALA A 202 20.21 -6.48 -13.82
C ALA A 202 20.81 -5.08 -13.76
N THR A 203 20.40 -4.22 -14.69
CA THR A 203 20.74 -2.80 -14.67
C THR A 203 19.57 -2.03 -14.09
N ILE A 204 19.82 -1.30 -13.01
CA ILE A 204 18.83 -0.53 -12.25
C ILE A 204 19.00 0.94 -12.61
N ASP A 205 17.95 1.58 -13.11
CA ASP A 205 17.92 3.01 -13.38
C ASP A 205 17.45 3.78 -12.15
N THR A 206 18.36 4.51 -11.50
CA THR A 206 18.04 5.25 -10.27
C THR A 206 17.15 6.48 -10.49
N ARG A 207 16.86 6.83 -11.76
CA ARG A 207 15.84 7.84 -12.09
C ARG A 207 14.43 7.34 -11.77
N VAL A 208 14.21 6.04 -11.90
CA VAL A 208 12.92 5.39 -11.58
C VAL A 208 12.95 4.98 -10.12
N ARG A 209 12.12 5.65 -9.31
CA ARG A 209 12.00 5.39 -7.87
C ARG A 209 11.19 4.12 -7.61
N GLY A 210 11.31 3.57 -6.41
CA GLY A 210 10.56 2.38 -6.03
C GLY A 210 11.17 1.08 -6.58
N TRP A 211 10.33 0.06 -6.69
CA TRP A 211 10.75 -1.30 -7.02
C TRP A 211 11.12 -1.49 -8.49
N HIS A 212 12.28 -2.11 -8.72
CA HIS A 212 12.70 -2.66 -10.00
C HIS A 212 12.50 -4.17 -10.02
N SER A 213 11.63 -4.61 -10.92
CA SER A 213 11.33 -6.02 -11.18
C SER A 213 12.57 -6.75 -11.71
N LEU A 214 12.86 -7.96 -11.26
CA LEU A 214 14.05 -8.72 -11.71
C LEU A 214 13.72 -10.01 -12.45
N GLY A 215 12.47 -10.49 -12.39
CA GLY A 215 12.11 -11.84 -12.88
C GLY A 215 12.81 -12.94 -12.10
N LEU A 216 12.96 -12.73 -10.79
CA LEU A 216 13.62 -13.63 -9.85
C LEU A 216 12.74 -13.87 -8.64
N TYR A 217 12.81 -15.07 -8.10
CA TYR A 217 12.12 -15.48 -6.89
C TYR A 217 13.11 -16.09 -5.90
N ALA A 218 13.12 -15.62 -4.65
CA ALA A 218 13.87 -16.27 -3.58
C ALA A 218 13.03 -17.45 -3.07
N ALA A 219 13.58 -18.67 -3.15
CA ALA A 219 12.91 -19.83 -2.57
C ALA A 219 12.78 -19.67 -1.04
N PRO A 220 11.73 -20.25 -0.40
CA PRO A 220 11.53 -20.11 1.04
C PRO A 220 12.77 -20.52 1.85
N GLY A 221 13.21 -19.65 2.75
CA GLY A 221 14.39 -19.86 3.59
C GLY A 221 15.74 -19.82 2.86
N ALA A 222 15.76 -19.72 1.52
CA ALA A 222 16.99 -19.63 0.76
C ALA A 222 17.62 -18.25 0.92
N ARG A 223 18.95 -18.24 1.00
CA ARG A 223 19.73 -16.99 1.00
C ARG A 223 20.06 -16.59 -0.42
N ILE A 224 19.92 -15.32 -0.72
CA ILE A 224 20.41 -14.69 -1.95
C ILE A 224 21.52 -13.72 -1.62
N ASN A 225 22.51 -13.61 -2.50
CA ASN A 225 23.53 -12.57 -2.41
C ASN A 225 23.23 -11.49 -3.46
N VAL A 226 23.19 -10.24 -3.00
CA VAL A 226 23.03 -9.06 -3.84
C VAL A 226 24.36 -8.33 -3.85
N LYS A 227 24.95 -8.17 -5.04
CA LYS A 227 26.25 -7.53 -5.21
C LYS A 227 26.14 -6.28 -6.05
N VAL A 228 26.81 -5.22 -5.60
CA VAL A 228 26.88 -3.90 -6.24
C VAL A 228 28.32 -3.37 -6.22
N GLY A 229 28.62 -2.36 -7.04
CA GLY A 229 29.91 -1.68 -6.99
C GLY A 229 30.10 -0.91 -5.69
N PRO A 230 31.34 -0.75 -5.17
CA PRO A 230 31.61 0.07 -3.99
C PRO A 230 31.07 1.50 -4.10
N GLU A 231 31.08 2.06 -5.31
CA GLU A 231 30.54 3.38 -5.63
C GLU A 231 29.02 3.45 -5.55
N ASP A 232 28.31 2.32 -5.61
CA ASP A 232 26.84 2.24 -5.60
C ASP A 232 26.26 2.11 -4.20
N VAL A 233 27.05 1.66 -3.22
CA VAL A 233 26.63 1.53 -1.81
C VAL A 233 26.03 2.82 -1.24
N PRO A 234 26.62 4.02 -1.46
CA PRO A 234 26.07 5.27 -0.93
C PRO A 234 24.71 5.69 -1.53
N LEU A 235 24.19 4.98 -2.55
CA LEU A 235 22.90 5.30 -3.17
C LEU A 235 21.68 4.94 -2.29
N GLY A 236 21.89 4.17 -1.21
CA GLY A 236 20.83 3.78 -0.28
C GLY A 236 19.83 2.77 -0.87
N LEU A 237 20.27 1.95 -1.82
CA LEU A 237 19.42 0.91 -2.42
C LEU A 237 19.03 -0.15 -1.37
N SER A 238 17.93 -0.85 -1.60
CA SER A 238 17.55 -2.01 -0.79
C SER A 238 17.15 -3.19 -1.66
N VAL A 239 17.33 -4.41 -1.16
CA VAL A 239 16.70 -5.61 -1.73
C VAL A 239 15.43 -5.92 -0.95
N GLN A 240 14.34 -6.21 -1.68
CA GLN A 240 13.08 -6.67 -1.11
C GLN A 240 12.73 -8.07 -1.62
N ILE A 241 12.23 -8.93 -0.74
CA ILE A 241 11.74 -10.27 -1.05
C ILE A 241 10.26 -10.34 -0.68
N GLY A 242 9.40 -10.43 -1.70
CA GLY A 242 7.94 -10.36 -1.61
C GLY A 242 7.37 -9.04 -2.16
N CYS A 243 6.10 -9.07 -2.58
CA CYS A 243 5.39 -7.93 -3.19
C CYS A 243 4.10 -7.51 -2.47
N HIS A 244 3.62 -8.30 -1.51
CA HIS A 244 2.36 -8.08 -0.81
C HIS A 244 2.60 -7.18 0.41
N THR A 245 2.50 -5.86 0.23
CA THR A 245 2.81 -4.88 1.29
C THR A 245 1.80 -4.85 2.43
N ASP A 246 0.63 -5.45 2.23
CA ASP A 246 -0.42 -5.48 3.23
C ASP A 246 -0.02 -6.30 4.45
N GLU A 247 0.02 -5.60 5.58
CA GLU A 247 0.00 -6.18 6.91
C GLU A 247 -1.44 -6.48 7.32
N LEU A 248 -1.71 -7.70 7.79
CA LEU A 248 -3.07 -8.15 8.13
C LEU A 248 -3.31 -8.26 9.63
N TRP A 249 -2.38 -7.83 10.47
CA TRP A 249 -2.40 -8.04 11.93
C TRP A 249 -3.72 -7.58 12.59
N HIS A 250 -4.31 -6.49 12.08
CA HIS A 250 -5.58 -5.90 12.54
C HIS A 250 -6.83 -6.67 12.13
N LEU A 251 -6.76 -7.57 11.15
CA LEU A 251 -7.95 -8.29 10.65
C LEU A 251 -8.34 -9.43 11.59
N ASP A 252 -9.64 -9.58 11.89
CA ASP A 252 -10.19 -10.65 12.75
C ASP A 252 -9.94 -12.08 12.24
N ARG A 253 -9.51 -12.23 10.99
CA ARG A 253 -9.16 -13.51 10.37
C ARG A 253 -7.99 -13.37 9.39
N TRP A 254 -7.11 -14.36 9.36
CA TRP A 254 -5.99 -14.44 8.42
C TRP A 254 -6.10 -15.69 7.52
N GLU A 255 -6.10 -15.49 6.21
CA GLU A 255 -6.11 -16.52 5.15
C GLU A 255 -4.72 -16.79 4.54
N ARG A 256 -3.73 -16.01 4.99
CA ARG A 256 -2.29 -16.14 4.78
C ARG A 256 -1.58 -15.57 6.02
N LEU A 257 -0.26 -15.70 6.15
CA LEU A 257 0.45 -15.02 7.24
C LEU A 257 0.29 -13.49 7.12
N PRO A 258 0.19 -12.78 8.26
CA PRO A 258 -0.17 -11.37 8.27
C PRO A 258 0.89 -10.46 7.66
N GLN A 259 2.16 -10.85 7.64
CA GLN A 259 3.26 -10.11 7.05
C GLN A 259 4.21 -11.08 6.36
N ILE A 260 4.53 -10.82 5.09
CA ILE A 260 5.24 -11.79 4.24
C ILE A 260 6.37 -11.18 3.39
N VAL A 261 6.66 -9.89 3.60
CA VAL A 261 7.70 -9.15 2.86
C VAL A 261 8.85 -8.86 3.79
N ARG A 262 10.07 -9.12 3.33
CA ARG A 262 11.30 -8.71 4.01
C ARG A 262 12.13 -7.79 3.14
N ARG A 263 12.74 -6.78 3.76
CA ARG A 263 13.58 -5.79 3.12
C ARG A 263 14.93 -5.69 3.82
N PHE A 264 15.99 -5.52 3.04
CA PHE A 264 17.36 -5.40 3.54
C PHE A 264 18.07 -4.24 2.83
N PRO A 265 18.69 -3.30 3.55
CA PRO A 265 19.49 -2.25 2.95
C PRO A 265 20.76 -2.82 2.31
N ILE A 266 21.22 -2.20 1.22
CA ILE A 266 22.47 -2.55 0.53
C ILE A 266 23.59 -1.66 1.06
N ASP A 267 24.06 -1.98 2.27
CA ASP A 267 25.06 -1.19 3.02
C ASP A 267 26.52 -1.64 2.76
N GLY A 268 26.72 -2.52 1.78
CA GLY A 268 28.03 -3.01 1.37
C GLY A 268 28.01 -3.57 -0.05
N THR A 269 29.18 -3.96 -0.56
CA THR A 269 29.32 -4.54 -1.91
C THR A 269 28.69 -5.91 -2.04
N THR A 270 28.36 -6.57 -0.92
CA THR A 270 27.59 -7.81 -0.86
C THR A 270 26.63 -7.75 0.31
N THR A 271 25.33 -7.84 0.01
CA THR A 271 24.26 -7.97 0.99
C THR A 271 23.64 -9.36 0.87
N VAL A 272 23.51 -10.06 1.99
CA VAL A 272 22.80 -11.34 2.07
C VAL A 272 21.37 -11.08 2.50
N ALA A 273 20.40 -11.62 1.77
CA ALA A 273 18.98 -11.48 2.08
C ALA A 273 18.29 -12.85 2.08
N ALA A 274 17.27 -13.01 2.91
CA ALA A 274 16.46 -14.23 2.98
C ALA A 274 15.06 -13.93 3.53
N ASN A 275 14.07 -14.71 3.11
CA ASN A 275 12.71 -14.66 3.63
C ASN A 275 12.21 -16.09 3.88
N ALA A 276 11.67 -16.35 5.07
CA ALA A 276 11.15 -17.67 5.46
C ALA A 276 10.02 -18.16 4.53
N LEU A 277 9.31 -17.23 3.90
CA LEU A 277 8.22 -17.50 2.96
C LEU A 277 8.65 -17.48 1.50
N GLY A 278 9.84 -16.97 1.21
CA GLY A 278 10.26 -16.66 -0.15
C GLY A 278 9.50 -15.47 -0.73
N GLY A 279 9.62 -15.25 -2.04
CA GLY A 279 8.95 -14.16 -2.73
C GLY A 279 9.71 -13.67 -3.94
N LEU A 280 9.06 -12.87 -4.79
CA LEU A 280 9.73 -12.16 -5.87
C LEU A 280 10.81 -11.22 -5.32
N VAL A 281 11.93 -11.10 -6.02
CA VAL A 281 13.07 -10.27 -5.63
C VAL A 281 13.05 -8.96 -6.39
N TYR A 282 13.17 -7.86 -5.65
CA TYR A 282 13.20 -6.49 -6.17
C TYR A 282 14.43 -5.74 -5.68
N ILE A 283 14.91 -4.79 -6.48
CA ILE A 283 15.75 -3.71 -5.98
C ILE A 283 14.88 -2.47 -5.82
N ASP A 284 14.81 -1.93 -4.60
CA ASP A 284 14.09 -0.70 -4.31
C ASP A 284 15.05 0.50 -4.33
N VAL A 285 14.69 1.49 -5.13
CA VAL A 285 15.38 2.79 -5.20
C VAL A 285 14.63 3.76 -4.28
N PRO A 286 15.30 4.35 -3.25
CA PRO A 286 14.64 5.24 -2.31
C PRO A 286 14.14 6.53 -2.96
N ASP A 287 13.13 7.13 -2.33
CA ASP A 287 12.66 8.48 -2.66
C ASP A 287 13.74 9.52 -2.27
N GLY A 288 13.97 10.56 -3.09
CA GLY A 288 15.02 11.56 -2.90
C GLY A 288 16.10 11.57 -3.99
N SER A 289 17.11 12.44 -3.92
CA SER A 289 18.07 12.67 -5.00
C SER A 289 19.24 11.69 -5.00
N SER A 290 19.01 10.37 -5.13
CA SER A 290 20.08 9.49 -5.59
C SER A 290 20.54 10.00 -6.96
N PRO A 291 21.86 10.21 -7.20
CA PRO A 291 22.35 10.68 -8.49
C PRO A 291 21.78 9.84 -9.63
N PRO A 292 21.17 10.47 -10.66
CA PRO A 292 20.65 9.77 -11.83
C PRO A 292 21.75 8.96 -12.53
N ARG A 293 21.70 7.63 -12.44
CA ARG A 293 22.59 6.73 -13.19
C ARG A 293 22.05 5.31 -13.24
N SER A 294 22.69 4.50 -14.07
CA SER A 294 22.49 3.06 -14.10
C SER A 294 23.43 2.34 -13.13
N VAL A 295 22.89 1.40 -12.36
CA VAL A 295 23.62 0.57 -11.39
C VAL A 295 23.54 -0.89 -11.85
N ASN A 296 24.68 -1.57 -11.89
CA ASN A 296 24.70 -3.01 -12.19
C ASN A 296 24.61 -3.81 -10.91
N VAL A 297 23.52 -4.58 -10.76
CA VAL A 297 23.28 -5.43 -9.61
C VAL A 297 23.38 -6.89 -10.03
N ARG A 298 24.16 -7.69 -9.30
CA ARG A 298 24.22 -9.15 -9.49
C ARG A 298 23.50 -9.86 -8.35
N ILE A 299 22.54 -10.70 -8.69
CA ILE A 299 21.80 -11.55 -7.76
C ILE A 299 22.28 -12.99 -7.92
N GLU A 300 22.60 -13.66 -6.81
CA GLU A 300 22.99 -15.06 -6.76
C GLU A 300 22.08 -15.83 -5.82
N GLY A 301 21.67 -17.05 -6.19
CA GLY A 301 20.90 -17.94 -5.31
C GLY A 301 19.38 -17.89 -5.48
N ALA A 302 18.87 -16.98 -6.33
CA ALA A 302 17.44 -16.89 -6.66
C ALA A 302 17.07 -17.87 -7.79
N VAL A 303 15.78 -18.19 -7.96
CA VAL A 303 15.27 -18.95 -9.11
C VAL A 303 14.63 -18.00 -10.12
N ASP A 304 14.63 -18.37 -11.40
CA ASP A 304 13.97 -17.55 -12.43
C ASP A 304 12.43 -17.55 -12.23
N ALA A 305 11.83 -16.38 -12.40
CA ALA A 305 10.38 -16.17 -12.39
C ALA A 305 9.92 -15.56 -13.73
N PRO A 306 8.65 -15.76 -14.13
CA PRO A 306 8.15 -15.16 -15.36
C PRO A 306 8.14 -13.64 -15.28
N LEU A 307 8.67 -13.00 -16.31
CA LEU A 307 8.73 -11.56 -16.43
C LEU A 307 8.57 -11.18 -17.89
N PHE A 308 7.49 -10.48 -18.20
CA PHE A 308 7.30 -9.85 -19.50
C PHE A 308 7.67 -8.36 -19.40
N ARG A 309 8.35 -7.82 -20.42
CA ARG A 309 8.61 -6.39 -20.56
C ARG A 309 8.17 -5.88 -21.92
N LEU A 310 7.24 -4.93 -21.91
CA LEU A 310 6.77 -4.28 -23.12
C LEU A 310 7.94 -3.60 -23.86
N GLY A 311 8.13 -3.97 -25.14
CA GLY A 311 9.20 -3.44 -25.98
C GLY A 311 10.58 -4.11 -25.81
N SER A 312 10.75 -5.00 -24.83
CA SER A 312 12.01 -5.75 -24.63
C SER A 312 11.84 -7.25 -24.81
N THR A 313 10.73 -7.82 -24.34
CA THR A 313 10.42 -9.25 -24.45
C THR A 313 9.71 -9.54 -25.76
N SER A 314 10.25 -10.44 -26.59
CA SER A 314 9.55 -10.87 -27.80
C SER A 314 8.46 -11.89 -27.49
N LYS A 315 7.45 -11.97 -28.37
CA LYS A 315 6.39 -12.98 -28.29
C LYS A 315 6.94 -14.41 -28.31
N GLU A 316 7.94 -14.67 -29.14
CA GLU A 316 8.56 -15.99 -29.26
C GLU A 316 9.30 -16.38 -27.98
N GLU A 317 10.07 -15.44 -27.41
CA GLU A 317 10.79 -15.64 -26.15
C GLU A 317 9.82 -15.91 -25.00
N TRP A 318 8.76 -15.09 -24.93
CA TRP A 318 7.71 -15.22 -23.93
C TRP A 318 7.04 -16.61 -23.98
N ARG A 319 6.58 -17.04 -25.16
CA ARG A 319 5.85 -18.30 -25.34
C ARG A 319 6.72 -19.53 -25.10
N LYS A 320 7.97 -19.48 -25.56
CA LYS A 320 8.90 -20.62 -25.54
C LYS A 320 9.51 -20.84 -24.17
N ASP A 321 9.87 -19.79 -23.44
CA ASP A 321 10.60 -19.88 -22.18
C ASP A 321 9.96 -19.07 -21.04
N LEU A 322 9.92 -17.73 -21.16
CA LEU A 322 9.75 -16.85 -19.99
C LEU A 322 8.46 -17.13 -19.22
N ARG A 323 7.35 -17.32 -19.93
CA ARG A 323 6.05 -17.57 -19.31
C ARG A 323 5.99 -18.89 -18.56
N ASN A 324 6.96 -19.79 -18.72
CA ASN A 324 7.03 -21.13 -18.11
C ASN A 324 8.12 -21.24 -17.03
N ARG A 325 8.85 -20.14 -16.73
CA ARG A 325 9.86 -20.10 -15.66
C ARG A 325 9.29 -20.50 -14.30
N PRO A 326 10.08 -21.16 -13.43
CA PRO A 326 9.56 -21.95 -12.32
C PRO A 326 8.99 -21.16 -11.13
N GLY A 327 9.23 -19.85 -11.05
CA GLY A 327 8.66 -18.99 -10.00
C GLY A 327 7.12 -19.06 -9.94
N PRO A 328 6.51 -19.08 -8.73
CA PRO A 328 5.06 -19.18 -8.55
C PRO A 328 4.31 -17.87 -8.84
N TRP A 329 5.03 -16.76 -8.95
CA TRP A 329 4.52 -15.43 -9.29
C TRP A 329 5.20 -14.88 -10.52
N ALA A 330 4.46 -14.09 -11.28
CA ALA A 330 4.88 -13.47 -12.52
C ALA A 330 4.66 -11.96 -12.48
N GLU A 331 5.46 -11.22 -13.23
CA GLU A 331 5.20 -9.81 -13.51
C GLU A 331 5.01 -9.56 -15.01
N LEU A 332 3.98 -8.78 -15.36
CA LEU A 332 3.79 -8.21 -16.69
C LEU A 332 4.06 -6.71 -16.59
N ALA A 333 5.20 -6.27 -17.11
CA ALA A 333 5.66 -4.89 -16.99
C ALA A 333 5.46 -4.11 -18.29
N GLY A 334 4.56 -3.12 -18.24
CA GLY A 334 4.46 -2.02 -19.19
C GLY A 334 5.43 -0.90 -18.85
N LYS A 335 5.25 0.26 -19.48
CA LYS A 335 5.99 1.48 -19.18
C LYS A 335 5.39 2.23 -17.99
N ASP A 336 4.07 2.21 -17.88
CA ASP A 336 3.30 3.00 -16.90
C ASP A 336 2.56 2.12 -15.89
N LEU A 337 2.42 0.81 -16.15
CA LEU A 337 1.82 -0.15 -15.21
C LEU A 337 2.57 -1.49 -15.16
N ILE A 338 2.69 -2.08 -13.97
CA ILE A 338 3.19 -3.45 -13.75
C ILE A 338 2.16 -4.26 -12.98
N PHE A 339 1.75 -5.41 -13.53
CA PHE A 339 0.95 -6.40 -12.80
C PHE A 339 1.84 -7.44 -12.14
N THR A 340 1.50 -7.81 -10.91
CA THR A 340 2.06 -8.98 -10.22
C THR A 340 0.95 -9.96 -9.91
N VAL A 341 1.02 -11.14 -10.53
CA VAL A 341 -0.05 -12.16 -10.48
C VAL A 341 0.53 -13.56 -10.27
N PRO A 342 -0.26 -14.53 -9.81
CA PRO A 342 0.18 -15.92 -9.80
C PRO A 342 0.56 -16.38 -11.22
N SER A 343 1.70 -17.05 -11.35
CA SER A 343 2.22 -17.52 -12.65
C SER A 343 1.23 -18.40 -13.40
N SER A 344 0.36 -19.12 -12.68
CA SER A 344 -0.71 -19.94 -13.26
C SER A 344 -1.69 -19.14 -14.13
N LEU A 345 -1.93 -17.86 -13.83
CA LEU A 345 -2.83 -17.02 -14.62
C LEU A 345 -2.22 -16.58 -15.95
N ILE A 346 -0.89 -16.52 -16.06
CA ILE A 346 -0.21 -16.05 -17.27
C ILE A 346 0.31 -17.19 -18.16
N ARG A 347 0.33 -18.45 -17.70
CA ARG A 347 0.86 -19.57 -18.52
C ARG A 347 0.12 -19.71 -19.85
N GLY A 348 -1.19 -19.39 -19.87
CA GLY A 348 -2.04 -19.40 -21.07
C GLY A 348 -2.01 -18.11 -21.89
N LEU A 349 -1.35 -17.04 -21.42
CA LEU A 349 -1.28 -15.77 -22.12
C LEU A 349 -0.17 -15.85 -23.17
N ASP A 350 -0.53 -16.01 -24.44
CA ASP A 350 0.43 -16.17 -25.54
C ASP A 350 1.14 -14.86 -25.94
N ASP A 351 0.49 -13.71 -25.73
CA ASP A 351 0.96 -12.41 -26.20
C ASP A 351 0.52 -11.28 -25.25
N PRO A 352 1.36 -10.90 -24.27
CA PRO A 352 1.03 -9.85 -23.32
C PRO A 352 1.16 -8.43 -23.89
N GLU A 353 1.77 -8.24 -25.07
CA GLU A 353 2.10 -6.91 -25.59
C GLU A 353 0.86 -6.03 -25.80
N PRO A 354 -0.21 -6.48 -26.50
CA PRO A 354 -1.42 -5.66 -26.68
C PRO A 354 -2.15 -5.37 -25.37
N LEU A 355 -2.07 -6.30 -24.41
CA LEU A 355 -2.67 -6.13 -23.08
C LEU A 355 -1.95 -5.04 -22.30
N MET A 356 -0.61 -5.10 -22.21
CA MET A 356 0.16 -4.11 -21.47
C MET A 356 0.13 -2.74 -22.14
N ALA A 357 0.07 -2.68 -23.47
CA ALA A 357 -0.11 -1.41 -24.18
C ALA A 357 -1.47 -0.75 -23.86
N TRP A 358 -2.54 -1.54 -23.69
CA TRP A 358 -3.85 -1.05 -23.28
C TRP A 358 -3.81 -0.48 -21.85
N TRP A 359 -3.17 -1.19 -20.93
CA TRP A 359 -3.01 -0.75 -19.54
C TRP A 359 -2.18 0.53 -19.41
N ASP A 360 -1.06 0.61 -20.11
CA ASP A 360 -0.26 1.83 -20.18
C ASP A 360 -1.08 3.02 -20.71
N ALA A 361 -1.97 2.78 -21.70
CA ALA A 361 -2.86 3.82 -22.19
C ALA A 361 -3.92 4.24 -21.16
N ALA A 362 -4.43 3.31 -20.36
CA ALA A 362 -5.37 3.60 -19.27
C ALA A 362 -4.74 4.47 -18.18
N VAL A 363 -3.53 4.14 -17.72
CA VAL A 363 -2.78 4.95 -16.75
C VAL A 363 -2.52 6.35 -17.30
N ARG A 364 -2.02 6.46 -18.55
CA ARG A 364 -1.78 7.77 -19.18
C ARG A 364 -3.06 8.58 -19.38
N SER A 365 -4.20 7.94 -19.63
CA SER A 365 -5.50 8.62 -19.73
C SER A 365 -5.87 9.31 -18.41
N GLN A 366 -5.75 8.62 -17.28
CA GLN A 366 -6.06 9.21 -15.97
C GLN A 366 -5.02 10.24 -15.54
N ALA A 367 -3.73 9.97 -15.72
CA ALA A 367 -2.67 10.94 -15.44
C ALA A 367 -2.83 12.24 -16.26
N ALA A 368 -3.18 12.12 -17.55
CA ALA A 368 -3.42 13.28 -18.41
C ALA A 368 -4.65 14.09 -17.98
N PHE A 369 -5.73 13.41 -17.58
CA PHE A 369 -6.94 14.06 -17.08
C PHE A 369 -6.67 14.82 -15.78
N ALA A 370 -5.95 14.20 -14.84
CA ALA A 370 -5.52 14.84 -13.59
C ALA A 370 -4.44 15.94 -13.79
N ARG A 371 -3.94 16.12 -15.01
CA ARG A 371 -2.88 17.08 -15.37
C ARG A 371 -1.62 16.91 -14.52
N THR A 372 -1.28 15.66 -14.18
CA THR A 372 -0.05 15.37 -13.45
C THR A 372 1.08 15.02 -14.40
N SER A 373 2.24 15.63 -14.19
CA SER A 373 3.49 15.24 -14.85
C SER A 373 4.22 14.09 -14.12
N LYS A 374 3.70 13.67 -12.95
CA LYS A 374 4.37 12.73 -12.05
C LYS A 374 4.04 11.28 -12.41
N LEU A 375 4.59 10.82 -13.51
CA LEU A 375 4.83 9.38 -13.73
C LEU A 375 6.29 9.09 -13.33
N GLU A 376 6.62 9.32 -12.06
CA GLU A 376 7.99 9.16 -11.54
C GLU A 376 8.44 7.68 -11.53
N ARG A 377 7.46 6.77 -11.58
CA ARG A 377 7.62 5.32 -11.68
C ARG A 377 6.32 4.70 -12.25
N PRO A 378 6.38 3.50 -12.83
CA PRO A 378 5.18 2.78 -13.23
C PRO A 378 4.28 2.49 -12.02
N GLU A 379 2.97 2.61 -12.19
CA GLU A 379 1.99 2.09 -11.23
C GLU A 379 2.16 0.58 -11.05
N ARG A 380 1.76 0.04 -9.89
CA ARG A 380 1.84 -1.39 -9.60
C ARG A 380 0.52 -1.92 -9.10
N ILE A 381 0.03 -3.01 -9.69
CA ILE A 381 -1.09 -3.77 -9.15
C ILE A 381 -0.59 -5.15 -8.74
N VAL A 382 -0.72 -5.47 -7.45
CA VAL A 382 -0.35 -6.76 -6.88
C VAL A 382 -1.62 -7.50 -6.48
N CYS A 383 -1.82 -8.68 -7.06
CA CYS A 383 -2.90 -9.55 -6.61
C CYS A 383 -2.52 -10.27 -5.32
N ASP A 384 -3.41 -10.31 -4.35
CA ASP A 384 -3.26 -11.02 -3.08
C ASP A 384 -4.47 -11.93 -2.84
N ARG A 385 -4.25 -12.99 -2.08
CA ARG A 385 -5.34 -13.82 -1.57
C ARG A 385 -6.19 -13.05 -0.56
N GLN A 386 -5.57 -12.21 0.25
CA GLN A 386 -6.24 -11.40 1.26
C GLN A 386 -5.56 -10.04 1.39
N ILE A 387 -6.35 -8.98 1.21
CA ILE A 387 -5.92 -7.58 1.37
C ILE A 387 -6.41 -7.00 2.69
N SER A 388 -5.84 -5.86 3.07
CA SER A 388 -5.97 -5.20 4.37
C SER A 388 -7.27 -4.41 4.53
N ALA A 389 -7.87 -3.97 3.42
CA ALA A 389 -9.09 -3.16 3.39
C ALA A 389 -9.87 -3.34 2.09
N GLY A 390 -11.20 -3.19 2.17
CA GLY A 390 -12.06 -3.14 0.99
C GLY A 390 -12.04 -4.40 0.12
N TYR A 391 -12.44 -4.24 -1.14
CA TYR A 391 -12.34 -5.27 -2.17
C TYR A 391 -11.07 -5.12 -3.02
N MET A 392 -10.67 -3.88 -3.27
CA MET A 392 -9.40 -3.42 -3.84
C MET A 392 -9.05 -2.13 -3.09
N HIS A 393 -7.77 -1.74 -3.04
CA HIS A 393 -7.40 -0.41 -2.56
C HIS A 393 -6.14 0.13 -3.23
N SER A 394 -6.10 1.46 -3.30
CA SER A 394 -5.00 2.23 -3.84
C SER A 394 -3.77 2.25 -2.93
N GLY A 395 -2.66 2.77 -3.46
CA GLY A 395 -1.35 2.71 -2.84
C GLY A 395 -0.27 2.37 -3.85
N TYR A 396 0.93 2.09 -3.35
CA TYR A 396 2.03 1.58 -4.15
C TYR A 396 2.63 0.34 -3.48
N PRO A 397 2.16 -0.86 -3.86
CA PRO A 397 1.22 -1.17 -4.94
C PRO A 397 -0.26 -0.92 -4.61
N ILE A 398 -1.08 -0.83 -5.66
CA ILE A 398 -2.52 -1.10 -5.61
C ILE A 398 -2.70 -2.60 -5.32
N MET A 399 -3.54 -2.93 -4.34
CA MET A 399 -3.78 -4.32 -3.92
C MET A 399 -5.13 -4.81 -4.43
N ALA A 400 -5.11 -5.96 -5.13
CA ALA A 400 -6.28 -6.54 -5.77
C ALA A 400 -6.49 -8.01 -5.34
N PRO A 401 -7.71 -8.56 -5.38
CA PRO A 401 -7.95 -9.94 -5.00
C PRO A 401 -7.59 -10.92 -6.13
N ILE A 402 -7.15 -12.13 -5.77
CA ILE A 402 -6.97 -13.24 -6.72
C ILE A 402 -8.33 -13.93 -6.99
N ASP A 403 -9.18 -13.28 -7.78
CA ASP A 403 -10.48 -13.79 -8.21
C ASP A 403 -10.79 -13.46 -9.69
N ASP A 404 -12.05 -13.20 -10.06
CA ASP A 404 -12.38 -12.78 -11.43
C ASP A 404 -11.77 -11.41 -11.79
N SER A 405 -11.52 -10.52 -10.82
CA SER A 405 -10.86 -9.24 -11.10
C SER A 405 -9.47 -9.43 -11.69
N ALA A 406 -8.66 -10.33 -11.11
CA ALA A 406 -7.36 -10.69 -11.63
C ALA A 406 -7.44 -11.35 -13.03
N ARG A 407 -8.51 -12.10 -13.32
CA ARG A 407 -8.72 -12.69 -14.66
C ARG A 407 -9.14 -11.65 -15.68
N LEU A 408 -10.08 -10.77 -15.33
CA LEU A 408 -10.50 -9.63 -16.12
C LEU A 408 -9.30 -8.74 -16.46
N ALA A 409 -8.41 -8.49 -15.50
CA ALA A 409 -7.22 -7.67 -15.71
C ALA A 409 -6.24 -8.23 -16.76
N LEU A 410 -6.34 -9.53 -17.05
CA LEU A 410 -5.50 -10.25 -18.02
C LEU A 410 -6.24 -10.60 -19.32
N ASP A 411 -7.51 -10.21 -19.44
CA ASP A 411 -8.35 -10.53 -20.60
C ASP A 411 -8.64 -9.25 -21.41
N LEU A 412 -7.80 -9.00 -22.42
CA LEU A 412 -7.93 -7.82 -23.28
C LEU A 412 -9.28 -7.75 -24.01
N ALA A 413 -9.87 -8.89 -24.37
CA ALA A 413 -11.15 -8.89 -25.08
C ALA A 413 -12.27 -8.40 -24.16
N ARG A 414 -12.29 -8.90 -22.92
CA ARG A 414 -13.20 -8.41 -21.87
C ARG A 414 -12.94 -6.95 -21.52
N LEU A 415 -11.69 -6.53 -21.31
CA LEU A 415 -11.36 -5.13 -21.01
C LEU A 415 -11.84 -4.15 -22.10
N ARG A 416 -11.77 -4.56 -23.38
CA ARG A 416 -12.28 -3.74 -24.50
C ARG A 416 -13.81 -3.71 -24.59
N ALA A 417 -14.47 -4.81 -24.24
CA ALA A 417 -15.92 -4.91 -24.33
C ALA A 417 -16.64 -4.30 -23.11
N GLU A 418 -16.06 -4.46 -21.92
CA GLU A 418 -16.70 -4.19 -20.64
C GLU A 418 -16.06 -3.01 -19.88
N GLY A 419 -14.75 -2.78 -20.10
CA GLY A 419 -13.93 -1.97 -19.21
C GLY A 419 -13.66 -2.66 -17.87
N THR A 420 -13.12 -1.92 -16.91
CA THR A 420 -12.91 -2.41 -15.54
C THR A 420 -12.96 -1.27 -14.53
N TRP A 421 -14.08 -1.15 -13.81
CA TRP A 421 -14.27 -0.05 -12.88
C TRP A 421 -13.29 -0.09 -11.70
N GLY A 422 -13.16 -1.24 -11.03
CA GLY A 422 -12.33 -1.39 -9.83
C GLY A 422 -10.87 -0.98 -10.04
N HIS A 423 -10.20 -1.52 -11.06
CA HIS A 423 -8.78 -1.16 -11.29
C HIS A 423 -8.61 0.31 -11.69
N LEU A 424 -9.49 0.85 -12.54
CA LEU A 424 -9.42 2.26 -12.92
C LEU A 424 -9.75 3.18 -11.74
N HIS A 425 -10.60 2.75 -10.83
CA HIS A 425 -10.94 3.47 -9.60
C HIS A 425 -9.71 3.63 -8.70
N GLU A 426 -8.93 2.57 -8.50
CA GLU A 426 -7.71 2.63 -7.69
C GLU A 426 -6.57 3.41 -8.35
N ILE A 427 -6.38 3.27 -9.66
CA ILE A 427 -5.42 4.10 -10.41
C ILE A 427 -5.86 5.58 -10.31
N GLY A 428 -7.17 5.85 -10.36
CA GLY A 428 -7.72 7.19 -10.18
C GLY A 428 -7.42 7.80 -8.82
N HIS A 429 -7.39 7.00 -7.74
CA HIS A 429 -6.95 7.48 -6.42
C HIS A 429 -5.48 7.92 -6.44
N ASN A 430 -4.59 7.18 -7.10
CA ASN A 430 -3.17 7.54 -7.19
C ASN A 430 -2.93 8.86 -7.98
N PHE A 431 -3.88 9.27 -8.82
CA PHE A 431 -3.85 10.55 -9.55
C PHE A 431 -4.80 11.61 -9.01
N GLN A 432 -5.43 11.37 -7.86
CA GLN A 432 -6.31 12.33 -7.23
C GLN A 432 -5.52 13.54 -6.70
N GLY A 433 -6.03 14.75 -6.90
CA GLY A 433 -5.35 15.99 -6.54
C GLY A 433 -6.00 16.65 -5.33
N ASP A 434 -5.21 16.89 -4.28
CA ASP A 434 -5.70 17.44 -3.01
C ASP A 434 -6.44 18.78 -3.17
N ASP A 435 -5.98 19.65 -4.09
CA ASP A 435 -6.56 20.99 -4.29
C ASP A 435 -8.02 21.00 -4.78
N TRP A 436 -8.49 19.89 -5.36
CA TRP A 436 -9.84 19.75 -5.91
C TRP A 436 -10.60 18.55 -5.32
N THR A 437 -10.00 17.84 -4.37
CA THR A 437 -10.65 16.79 -3.58
C THR A 437 -10.87 17.30 -2.16
N PHE A 438 -12.13 17.59 -1.85
CA PHE A 438 -12.58 18.04 -0.53
C PHE A 438 -13.36 16.95 0.20
N ASP A 439 -13.62 17.13 1.50
CA ASP A 439 -14.39 16.19 2.33
C ASP A 439 -15.68 15.69 1.64
N GLY A 440 -15.91 14.38 1.68
CA GLY A 440 -16.97 13.68 0.95
C GLY A 440 -16.69 13.40 -0.54
N THR A 441 -15.52 13.79 -1.08
CA THR A 441 -15.20 13.57 -2.51
C THR A 441 -13.97 12.72 -2.80
N GLY A 442 -13.37 12.12 -1.76
CA GLY A 442 -12.26 11.16 -1.89
C GLY A 442 -12.63 9.96 -2.76
N GLU A 443 -13.87 9.48 -2.65
CA GLU A 443 -14.43 8.38 -3.46
C GLU A 443 -15.23 8.87 -4.68
N VAL A 444 -15.11 10.15 -5.04
CA VAL A 444 -15.89 10.78 -6.11
C VAL A 444 -14.98 11.24 -7.24
N THR A 445 -13.94 11.99 -6.89
CA THR A 445 -13.10 12.64 -7.90
C THR A 445 -12.14 11.67 -8.59
N ASN A 446 -11.80 10.53 -7.97
CA ASN A 446 -11.15 9.38 -8.62
C ASN A 446 -12.11 8.73 -9.64
N ASN A 447 -13.38 8.54 -9.26
CA ASN A 447 -14.42 7.99 -10.14
C ASN A 447 -14.71 8.89 -11.34
N LEU A 448 -14.56 10.21 -11.21
CA LEU A 448 -14.65 11.12 -12.36
C LEU A 448 -13.60 10.80 -13.43
N GLN A 449 -12.39 10.38 -13.04
CA GLN A 449 -11.34 9.95 -13.97
C GLN A 449 -11.68 8.61 -14.64
N VAL A 450 -12.40 7.73 -13.93
CA VAL A 450 -12.93 6.47 -14.50
C VAL A 450 -13.96 6.78 -15.57
N VAL A 451 -14.94 7.65 -15.27
CA VAL A 451 -15.96 8.12 -16.22
C VAL A 451 -15.31 8.72 -17.46
N HIS A 452 -14.30 9.57 -17.29
CA HIS A 452 -13.51 10.13 -18.39
C HIS A 452 -12.82 9.04 -19.22
N THR A 453 -12.20 8.04 -18.58
CA THR A 453 -11.49 6.97 -19.29
C THR A 453 -12.45 6.07 -20.08
N PHE A 454 -13.63 5.77 -19.54
CA PHE A 454 -14.68 5.03 -20.27
C PHE A 454 -15.10 5.77 -21.55
N ASP A 455 -15.36 7.07 -21.44
CA ASP A 455 -15.82 7.91 -22.54
C ASP A 455 -14.74 8.15 -23.61
N THR A 456 -13.53 8.50 -23.16
CA THR A 456 -12.49 9.04 -24.06
C THR A 456 -11.53 7.99 -24.58
N LEU A 457 -11.12 7.02 -23.76
CA LEU A 457 -10.19 5.96 -24.14
C LEU A 457 -10.93 4.70 -24.58
N LEU A 458 -11.85 4.19 -23.75
CA LEU A 458 -12.52 2.91 -24.01
C LEU A 458 -13.59 3.03 -25.09
N LYS A 459 -14.11 4.24 -25.33
CA LYS A 459 -15.24 4.50 -26.24
C LYS A 459 -16.47 3.67 -25.89
N LEU A 460 -16.68 3.46 -24.58
CA LEU A 460 -17.86 2.84 -23.99
C LEU A 460 -18.76 3.94 -23.42
N PRO A 461 -20.06 3.67 -23.17
CA PRO A 461 -20.89 4.62 -22.44
C PRO A 461 -20.23 4.97 -21.10
N TYR A 462 -20.09 6.26 -20.82
CA TYR A 462 -19.37 6.77 -19.65
C TYR A 462 -19.93 6.28 -18.30
N ASP A 463 -21.20 5.85 -18.29
CA ASP A 463 -21.91 5.30 -17.14
C ASP A 463 -22.05 3.77 -17.18
N ALA A 464 -21.42 3.10 -18.15
CA ALA A 464 -21.48 1.64 -18.27
C ALA A 464 -20.69 0.93 -17.18
N GLY A 465 -19.68 1.57 -16.60
CA GLY A 465 -18.73 0.89 -15.71
C GLY A 465 -19.25 0.52 -14.33
N HIS A 466 -20.31 1.17 -13.83
CA HIS A 466 -20.85 0.88 -12.50
C HIS A 466 -22.38 1.01 -12.45
N GLU A 467 -23.06 0.04 -11.83
CA GLU A 467 -24.53 0.01 -11.78
C GLU A 467 -25.14 1.24 -11.08
N ALA A 468 -24.48 1.76 -10.04
CA ALA A 468 -24.95 2.90 -9.27
C ALA A 468 -25.03 4.22 -10.06
N ILE A 469 -24.43 4.30 -11.26
CA ILE A 469 -24.55 5.43 -12.17
C ILE A 469 -25.17 5.08 -13.52
N ARG A 470 -25.39 3.79 -13.81
CA ARG A 470 -25.82 3.31 -15.12
C ARG A 470 -27.27 3.74 -15.41
N GLY A 471 -27.45 4.53 -16.47
CA GLY A 471 -28.76 4.94 -16.96
C GLY A 471 -29.25 6.27 -16.38
N LYS A 472 -29.49 7.22 -17.29
CA LYS A 472 -29.92 8.59 -16.93
C LYS A 472 -31.20 8.64 -16.11
N ALA A 473 -32.20 7.81 -16.42
CA ALA A 473 -33.48 7.82 -15.70
C ALA A 473 -33.34 7.49 -14.21
N MET A 474 -32.52 6.47 -13.88
CA MET A 474 -32.25 6.08 -12.49
C MET A 474 -31.49 7.19 -11.75
N ARG A 475 -30.47 7.79 -12.38
CA ARG A 475 -29.76 8.94 -11.80
C ARG A 475 -30.72 10.10 -11.52
N THR A 476 -31.53 10.48 -12.50
CA THR A 476 -32.53 11.55 -12.35
C THR A 476 -33.48 11.29 -11.17
N GLU A 477 -33.91 10.05 -10.96
CA GLU A 477 -34.78 9.71 -9.83
C GLU A 477 -34.05 9.83 -8.48
N ARG A 478 -32.81 9.33 -8.37
CA ARG A 478 -31.99 9.51 -7.16
C ARG A 478 -31.74 10.99 -6.85
N ILE A 479 -31.45 11.78 -7.88
CA ILE A 479 -31.28 13.23 -7.77
C ILE A 479 -32.56 13.88 -7.25
N ARG A 480 -33.73 13.56 -7.82
CA ARG A 480 -35.02 14.11 -7.34
C ARG A 480 -35.29 13.77 -5.90
N LYS A 481 -34.99 12.54 -5.47
CA LYS A 481 -35.15 12.12 -4.08
C LYS A 481 -34.25 12.94 -3.13
N HIS A 482 -33.00 13.16 -3.51
CA HIS A 482 -32.07 14.02 -2.75
C HIS A 482 -32.60 15.45 -2.62
N LEU A 483 -33.03 16.04 -3.75
CA LEU A 483 -33.61 17.39 -3.76
C LEU A 483 -34.87 17.48 -2.90
N ALA A 484 -35.79 16.51 -3.01
CA ALA A 484 -37.02 16.48 -2.23
C ALA A 484 -36.79 16.32 -0.71
N ALA A 485 -35.63 15.80 -0.30
CA ALA A 485 -35.21 15.74 1.09
C ALA A 485 -34.55 17.05 1.60
N GLY A 486 -34.49 18.09 0.77
CA GLY A 486 -33.83 19.36 1.09
C GLY A 486 -32.33 19.37 0.79
N ALA A 487 -31.86 18.41 -0.03
CA ALA A 487 -30.47 18.25 -0.44
C ALA A 487 -29.45 18.25 0.73
N PRO A 488 -29.59 17.38 1.75
CA PRO A 488 -28.71 17.35 2.91
C PRO A 488 -27.26 17.05 2.52
N PHE A 489 -26.34 17.99 2.80
CA PHE A 489 -24.95 17.85 2.39
C PHE A 489 -24.24 16.65 3.04
N ASP A 490 -24.57 16.30 4.28
CA ASP A 490 -23.97 15.14 4.94
C ASP A 490 -24.38 13.81 4.28
N GLU A 491 -25.62 13.69 3.77
CA GLU A 491 -26.02 12.51 2.98
C GLU A 491 -25.31 12.50 1.63
N TRP A 492 -25.13 13.67 1.00
CA TRP A 492 -24.36 13.80 -0.24
C TRP A 492 -22.91 13.34 -0.05
N LYS A 493 -22.26 13.73 1.05
CA LYS A 493 -20.88 13.30 1.37
C LYS A 493 -20.78 11.82 1.68
N ALA A 494 -21.82 11.23 2.27
CA ALA A 494 -21.84 9.82 2.66
C ALA A 494 -22.12 8.86 1.48
N ASP A 495 -22.60 9.36 0.33
CA ASP A 495 -22.91 8.56 -0.86
C ASP A 495 -22.05 9.03 -2.06
N PRO A 496 -20.89 8.38 -2.31
CA PRO A 496 -19.99 8.78 -3.39
C PRO A 496 -20.63 8.75 -4.77
N PHE A 497 -21.59 7.85 -5.02
CA PHE A 497 -22.24 7.77 -6.31
C PHE A 497 -23.29 8.87 -6.48
N LEU A 498 -23.99 9.27 -5.43
CA LEU A 498 -24.85 10.47 -5.47
C LEU A 498 -24.02 11.72 -5.73
N ALA A 499 -22.89 11.88 -5.03
CA ALA A 499 -21.97 12.97 -5.25
C ALA A 499 -21.43 13.00 -6.68
N LEU A 500 -21.04 11.84 -7.23
CA LEU A 500 -20.57 11.70 -8.60
C LEU A 500 -21.61 12.14 -9.64
N MET A 501 -22.91 12.00 -9.37
CA MET A 501 -23.97 12.47 -10.28
C MET A 501 -23.92 13.97 -10.52
N MET A 502 -23.53 14.77 -9.52
CA MET A 502 -23.32 16.21 -9.68
C MET A 502 -22.22 16.49 -10.71
N TYR A 503 -21.12 15.74 -10.68
CA TYR A 503 -20.03 15.87 -11.64
C TYR A 503 -20.42 15.34 -13.03
N ILE A 504 -21.19 14.26 -13.10
CA ILE A 504 -21.74 13.74 -14.36
C ILE A 504 -22.65 14.78 -15.02
N GLN A 505 -23.49 15.51 -14.27
CA GLN A 505 -24.33 16.57 -14.85
C GLN A 505 -23.50 17.73 -15.42
N LEU A 506 -22.36 18.07 -14.80
CA LEU A 506 -21.42 19.04 -15.36
C LEU A 506 -20.80 18.53 -16.67
N TYR A 507 -20.43 17.25 -16.72
CA TYR A 507 -19.97 16.61 -17.96
C TYR A 507 -21.07 16.58 -19.04
N GLU A 508 -22.29 16.15 -18.73
CA GLU A 508 -23.42 16.13 -19.67
C GLU A 508 -23.77 17.54 -20.18
N GLY A 509 -23.61 18.57 -19.35
CA GLY A 509 -23.91 19.95 -19.69
C GLY A 509 -22.86 20.65 -20.55
N PHE A 510 -21.58 20.30 -20.39
CA PHE A 510 -20.48 21.09 -20.96
C PHE A 510 -19.37 20.28 -21.65
N GLY A 511 -19.40 18.95 -21.57
CA GLY A 511 -18.32 18.07 -22.01
C GLY A 511 -17.06 18.18 -21.13
N TRP A 512 -15.95 17.62 -21.59
CA TRP A 512 -14.69 17.56 -20.84
C TRP A 512 -13.84 18.85 -20.88
N ALA A 513 -14.06 19.72 -21.88
CA ALA A 513 -13.22 20.89 -22.10
C ALA A 513 -13.15 21.90 -20.91
N PRO A 514 -14.20 22.08 -20.09
CA PRO A 514 -14.07 22.85 -18.86
C PRO A 514 -13.23 22.15 -17.80
N PHE A 515 -13.38 20.84 -17.59
CA PHE A 515 -12.58 20.06 -16.64
C PHE A 515 -11.09 20.15 -16.98
N ASP A 516 -10.76 19.99 -18.27
CA ASP A 516 -9.39 20.15 -18.78
C ASP A 516 -8.78 21.50 -18.40
N ARG A 517 -9.55 22.59 -18.55
CA ARG A 517 -9.10 23.93 -18.18
C ARG A 517 -8.94 24.08 -16.67
N VAL A 518 -9.88 23.57 -15.88
CA VAL A 518 -9.82 23.63 -14.42
C VAL A 518 -8.58 22.92 -13.89
N PHE A 519 -8.32 21.68 -14.31
CA PHE A 519 -7.14 20.95 -13.84
C PHE A 519 -5.83 21.58 -14.33
N ALA A 520 -5.81 22.13 -15.55
CA ALA A 520 -4.64 22.86 -16.04
C ALA A 520 -4.40 24.18 -15.30
N GLU A 521 -5.43 24.78 -14.69
CA GLU A 521 -5.26 25.92 -13.80
C GLU A 521 -4.70 25.49 -12.44
N TYR A 522 -5.20 24.39 -11.87
CA TYR A 522 -4.70 23.85 -10.60
C TYR A 522 -3.22 23.46 -10.67
N GLU A 523 -2.80 22.79 -11.75
CA GLU A 523 -1.40 22.40 -11.97
C GLU A 523 -0.44 23.61 -11.92
N LYS A 524 -0.91 24.79 -12.34
CA LYS A 524 -0.09 26.01 -12.45
C LYS A 524 -0.09 26.87 -11.19
N LEU A 525 -0.78 26.44 -10.12
CA LEU A 525 -0.83 27.23 -8.89
C LEU A 525 0.54 27.38 -8.27
N ALA A 526 0.85 28.60 -7.83
CA ALA A 526 2.00 28.82 -6.98
C ALA A 526 1.71 28.29 -5.56
N ARG A 527 2.76 27.94 -4.81
CA ARG A 527 2.66 27.37 -3.43
C ARG A 527 1.71 28.14 -2.50
N GLY A 528 1.60 29.47 -2.65
CA GLY A 528 0.74 30.31 -1.82
C GLY A 528 -0.75 30.34 -2.22
N GLU A 529 -1.08 29.86 -3.42
CA GLU A 529 -2.40 29.94 -4.08
C GLU A 529 -3.24 28.67 -3.91
N HIS A 530 -2.66 27.59 -3.39
CA HIS A 530 -3.38 26.35 -3.10
C HIS A 530 -4.44 26.59 -2.01
N PRO A 531 -5.65 26.02 -2.15
CA PRO A 531 -6.69 26.08 -1.13
C PRO A 531 -6.23 25.40 0.17
N ARG A 532 -6.64 25.92 1.33
CA ARG A 532 -6.11 25.52 2.64
C ARG A 532 -7.12 24.81 3.53
N SER A 533 -8.37 24.73 3.09
CA SER A 533 -9.48 24.12 3.79
C SER A 533 -10.47 23.52 2.78
N ASP A 534 -11.34 22.61 3.23
CA ASP A 534 -12.40 22.07 2.37
C ASP A 534 -13.34 23.16 1.85
N ASP A 535 -13.58 24.21 2.65
CA ASP A 535 -14.38 25.35 2.25
C ASP A 535 -13.72 26.11 1.09
N ASP A 536 -12.42 26.37 1.19
CA ASP A 536 -11.65 26.99 0.10
C ASP A 536 -11.67 26.11 -1.16
N LYS A 537 -11.50 24.79 -1.01
CA LYS A 537 -11.51 23.84 -2.12
C LYS A 537 -12.85 23.88 -2.86
N ARG A 538 -13.99 23.88 -2.15
CA ARG A 538 -15.33 23.98 -2.75
C ARG A 538 -15.55 25.31 -3.46
N ASP A 539 -15.11 26.41 -2.85
CA ASP A 539 -15.20 27.74 -3.44
C ASP A 539 -14.36 27.86 -4.72
N GLN A 540 -13.11 27.38 -4.68
CA GLN A 540 -12.24 27.37 -5.85
C GLN A 540 -12.79 26.48 -6.97
N TRP A 541 -13.33 25.31 -6.63
CA TRP A 541 -13.99 24.43 -7.60
C TRP A 541 -15.17 25.14 -8.28
N LEU A 542 -16.06 25.78 -7.51
CA LEU A 542 -17.18 26.56 -8.04
C LEU A 542 -16.69 27.66 -9.01
N ILE A 543 -15.72 28.47 -8.57
CA ILE A 543 -15.23 29.62 -9.33
C ILE A 543 -14.60 29.17 -10.65
N ARG A 544 -13.66 28.23 -10.58
CA ARG A 544 -12.88 27.76 -11.74
C ARG A 544 -13.79 27.05 -12.74
N MET A 545 -14.65 26.15 -12.27
CA MET A 545 -15.56 25.42 -13.13
C MET A 545 -16.60 26.35 -13.79
N SER A 546 -17.11 27.35 -13.07
CA SER A 546 -18.04 28.34 -13.63
C SER A 546 -17.37 29.18 -14.73
N LYS A 547 -16.16 29.68 -14.49
CA LYS A 547 -15.38 30.45 -15.47
C LYS A 547 -15.04 29.60 -16.70
N ALA A 548 -14.62 28.35 -16.49
CA ALA A 548 -14.33 27.42 -17.57
C ALA A 548 -15.60 27.13 -18.39
N ALA A 549 -16.73 26.82 -17.76
CA ALA A 549 -18.01 26.57 -18.44
C ALA A 549 -18.63 27.83 -19.09
N GLY A 550 -18.18 29.04 -18.72
CA GLY A 550 -18.81 30.29 -19.15
C GLY A 550 -20.24 30.43 -18.63
N ARG A 551 -20.52 29.86 -17.44
CA ARG A 551 -21.83 29.83 -16.80
C ARG A 551 -21.70 30.03 -15.30
N ASN A 552 -22.68 30.70 -14.69
CA ASN A 552 -22.78 30.79 -13.25
C ASN A 552 -23.38 29.50 -12.70
N LEU A 553 -22.54 28.67 -12.06
CA LEU A 553 -22.95 27.41 -11.42
C LEU A 553 -23.41 27.60 -9.97
N GLY A 554 -23.47 28.83 -9.45
CA GLY A 554 -23.92 29.12 -8.09
C GLY A 554 -25.33 28.56 -7.78
N PRO A 555 -26.34 28.74 -8.65
CA PRO A 555 -27.64 28.10 -8.49
C PRO A 555 -27.57 26.57 -8.43
N PHE A 556 -26.73 25.96 -9.27
CA PHE A 556 -26.54 24.51 -9.34
C PHE A 556 -25.95 23.94 -8.04
N PHE A 557 -24.90 24.56 -7.49
CA PHE A 557 -24.32 24.14 -6.20
C PHE A 557 -25.32 24.28 -5.05
N ARG A 558 -26.11 25.36 -5.03
CA ARG A 558 -27.17 25.54 -4.03
C ARG A 558 -28.25 24.46 -4.12
N ALA A 559 -28.66 24.08 -5.34
CA ALA A 559 -29.65 23.02 -5.52
C ALA A 559 -29.13 21.68 -5.00
N TRP A 560 -27.85 21.38 -5.21
CA TRP A 560 -27.20 20.17 -4.69
C TRP A 560 -26.93 20.20 -3.18
N GLY A 561 -27.14 21.33 -2.51
CA GLY A 561 -26.84 21.50 -1.09
C GLY A 561 -25.34 21.63 -0.77
N VAL A 562 -24.48 21.78 -1.79
CA VAL A 562 -23.03 21.89 -1.60
C VAL A 562 -22.66 23.32 -1.17
N PRO A 563 -22.15 23.52 0.05
CA PRO A 563 -21.95 24.86 0.60
C PRO A 563 -20.77 25.56 -0.06
N THR A 564 -21.00 26.83 -0.42
CA THR A 564 -20.01 27.77 -0.96
C THR A 564 -20.16 29.12 -0.27
N SER A 565 -19.13 29.95 -0.25
CA SER A 565 -19.21 31.29 0.33
C SER A 565 -19.99 32.25 -0.56
N GLN A 566 -20.43 33.37 0.01
CA GLN A 566 -21.03 34.45 -0.78
C GLN A 566 -20.00 35.09 -1.72
N ALA A 567 -18.75 35.27 -1.26
CA ALA A 567 -17.67 35.83 -2.06
C ALA A 567 -17.40 35.00 -3.33
N ALA A 568 -17.41 33.66 -3.23
CA ALA A 568 -17.24 32.79 -4.39
C ALA A 568 -18.38 32.92 -5.40
N ARG A 569 -19.63 33.08 -4.93
CA ARG A 569 -20.80 33.31 -5.79
C ARG A 569 -20.77 34.68 -6.46
N ASP A 570 -20.33 35.71 -5.75
CA ASP A 570 -20.21 37.07 -6.29
C ASP A 570 -19.13 37.12 -7.39
N ALA A 571 -18.03 36.38 -7.22
CA ALA A 571 -16.94 36.28 -8.21
C ALA A 571 -17.36 35.68 -9.57
N ILE A 572 -18.52 35.01 -9.64
CA ILE A 572 -19.10 34.43 -10.87
C ILE A 572 -20.43 35.07 -11.24
N GLY A 573 -20.88 36.11 -10.52
CA GLY A 573 -22.20 36.71 -10.66
C GLY A 573 -22.48 37.33 -12.04
N GLY A 574 -21.42 37.73 -12.77
CA GLY A 574 -21.53 38.27 -14.13
C GLY A 574 -21.76 37.22 -15.23
N LEU A 575 -21.69 35.92 -14.92
CA LEU A 575 -21.93 34.85 -15.89
C LEU A 575 -23.42 34.48 -15.96
N PRO A 576 -23.93 34.06 -17.13
CA PRO A 576 -25.31 33.60 -17.25
C PRO A 576 -25.54 32.33 -16.42
N ALA A 577 -26.62 32.31 -15.63
CA ALA A 577 -26.98 31.17 -14.78
C ALA A 577 -27.21 29.89 -15.58
N TRP A 578 -26.85 28.76 -14.99
CA TRP A 578 -27.08 27.44 -15.56
C TRP A 578 -27.66 26.46 -14.55
N MET A 579 -28.48 25.54 -15.06
CA MET A 579 -29.06 24.41 -14.35
C MET A 579 -29.31 23.31 -15.39
N PRO A 580 -29.05 22.02 -15.10
CA PRO A 580 -29.38 20.95 -16.03
C PRO A 580 -30.90 20.85 -16.22
N GLU A 581 -31.34 20.43 -17.41
CA GLU A 581 -32.76 20.42 -17.80
C GLU A 581 -33.63 19.65 -16.80
N GLU A 582 -33.15 18.50 -16.32
CA GLU A 582 -33.87 17.66 -15.37
C GLU A 582 -34.06 18.29 -13.98
N MET A 583 -33.32 19.36 -13.66
CA MET A 583 -33.46 20.12 -12.41
C MET A 583 -34.26 21.42 -12.58
N LYS A 584 -34.60 21.81 -13.81
CA LYS A 584 -35.39 23.03 -14.03
C LYS A 584 -36.79 22.86 -13.43
N GLY A 585 -37.18 23.81 -12.58
CA GLY A 585 -38.49 23.81 -11.91
C GLY A 585 -38.56 22.95 -10.65
N LEU A 586 -37.52 22.18 -10.33
CA LEU A 586 -37.38 21.55 -9.02
C LEU A 586 -36.93 22.62 -8.02
N LYS A 587 -37.73 22.85 -6.97
CA LYS A 587 -37.30 23.68 -5.84
C LYS A 587 -36.52 22.78 -4.85
N PRO A 588 -35.40 23.25 -4.27
CA PRO A 588 -34.78 22.60 -3.13
C PRO A 588 -35.75 22.54 -1.94
#